data_AF-A0A7Y2DKV1-F1
#
_entry.id   AF-A0A7Y2DKV1-F1
#
_cell.length_a   1.000
_cell.length_b   1.000
_cell.length_c   1.000
_cell.angle_alpha   90.00
_cell.angle_beta   90.00
_cell.angle_gamma   90.00
#
_symmetry.space_group_name_H-M   'P 1'
#
loop_
_entity.id
_entity.type
_entity.pdbx_description
1 polymer ?
#
loop_
_entity_poly.entity_id
_entity_poly.type
_entity_poly.pdbx_seq_one_letter_code
_entity_poly.pdbx_strand_id
1 'polypeptide(L)'
;GNPNEKEFYEYMKSYSPYDQLTAQDYPNLLVTTGLHDSQVQYFEPAKWVARLRELKTNDRLLFLDINMDAGHGGSSGRFEALKEVAKEYTFLLDLERKIGM
;
A
#
# COMPACT_ATOMS: atom_id res chain seq x y z
N GLY A 1 -1.81 -20.91 -7.85
CA GLY A 1 -2.85 -20.64 -8.86
C GLY A 1 -2.20 -19.97 -10.05
N ASN A 2 -2.67 -20.25 -11.25
CA ASN A 2 -2.19 -19.65 -12.49
C ASN A 2 -3.37 -18.96 -13.18
N PRO A 3 -3.41 -17.62 -13.26
CA PRO A 3 -4.55 -16.91 -13.84
C PRO A 3 -4.73 -17.13 -15.35
N ASN A 4 -3.81 -17.86 -16.00
CA ASN A 4 -4.00 -18.32 -17.38
C ASN A 4 -4.97 -19.52 -17.48
N GLU A 5 -5.29 -20.16 -16.35
CA GLU A 5 -6.27 -21.25 -16.27
C GLU A 5 -7.56 -20.70 -15.67
N LYS A 6 -8.69 -20.87 -16.37
CA LYS A 6 -9.96 -20.21 -16.06
C LYS A 6 -10.42 -20.43 -14.61
N GLU A 7 -10.32 -21.66 -14.12
CA GLU A 7 -10.71 -22.00 -12.74
C GLU A 7 -9.94 -21.15 -11.72
N PHE A 8 -8.62 -21.05 -11.87
CA PHE A 8 -7.79 -20.25 -10.98
C PHE A 8 -7.96 -18.75 -11.21
N TYR A 9 -8.19 -18.31 -12.46
CA TYR A 9 -8.50 -16.91 -12.76
C TYR A 9 -9.73 -16.44 -11.98
N GLU A 10 -10.85 -17.15 -12.08
CA GLU A 10 -12.10 -16.75 -11.40
C GLU A 10 -11.91 -16.78 -9.88
N TYR A 11 -11.21 -17.79 -9.36
CA TYR A 11 -10.89 -17.87 -7.94
C TYR A 11 -10.01 -16.69 -7.47
N MET A 12 -8.92 -16.38 -8.17
CA MET A 12 -8.03 -15.26 -7.83
C MET A 12 -8.75 -13.91 -7.94
N LYS A 13 -9.57 -13.73 -8.98
CA LYS A 13 -10.36 -12.52 -9.18
C LYS A 13 -11.36 -12.28 -8.06
N SER A 14 -11.94 -13.35 -7.50
CA SER A 14 -12.94 -13.26 -6.42
C SER A 14 -12.44 -12.56 -5.16
N TYR A 15 -11.12 -12.53 -4.91
CA TYR A 15 -10.53 -11.90 -3.73
C TYR A 15 -9.41 -10.90 -4.02
N SER A 16 -9.00 -10.74 -5.27
CA SER A 16 -7.95 -9.80 -5.67
C SER A 16 -8.22 -8.40 -5.11
N PRO A 17 -7.31 -7.83 -4.29
CA PRO A 17 -7.55 -6.53 -3.66
C PRO A 17 -7.81 -5.39 -4.63
N TYR A 18 -7.29 -5.48 -5.86
CA TYR A 18 -7.53 -4.49 -6.90
C TYR A 18 -8.87 -4.65 -7.60
N ASP A 19 -9.28 -5.88 -7.90
CA ASP A 19 -10.53 -6.17 -8.61
C ASP A 19 -11.76 -6.03 -7.71
N GLN A 20 -11.60 -6.17 -6.39
CA GLN A 20 -12.66 -6.07 -5.39
C GLN A 20 -12.88 -4.63 -4.87
N LEU A 21 -12.18 -3.62 -5.41
CA LEU A 21 -12.43 -2.23 -5.04
C LEU A 21 -13.80 -1.75 -5.55
N THR A 22 -14.60 -1.23 -4.63
CA THR A 22 -15.90 -0.61 -4.86
C THR A 22 -15.95 0.81 -4.30
N ALA A 23 -17.00 1.58 -4.63
CA ALA A 23 -17.21 2.87 -4.00
C ALA A 23 -17.67 2.69 -2.55
N GLN A 24 -16.84 3.08 -1.58
CA GLN A 24 -17.12 2.90 -0.14
C GLN A 24 -16.17 3.71 0.76
N ASP A 25 -16.45 3.68 2.06
CA ASP A 25 -15.67 4.36 3.08
C ASP A 25 -14.45 3.53 3.54
N TYR A 26 -13.36 3.62 2.78
CA TYR A 26 -12.08 2.98 3.15
C TYR A 26 -11.47 3.54 4.45
N PRO A 27 -10.66 2.77 5.20
CA PRO A 27 -9.96 3.25 6.40
C PRO A 27 -8.84 4.24 6.05
N ASN A 28 -8.22 4.84 7.08
CA ASN A 28 -6.95 5.55 6.87
C ASN A 28 -5.89 4.53 6.43
N LEU A 29 -5.13 4.85 5.37
CA LEU A 29 -4.15 3.94 4.78
C LEU A 29 -2.81 4.65 4.53
N LEU A 30 -1.73 3.99 4.93
CA LEU A 30 -0.37 4.25 4.51
C LEU A 30 0.10 3.04 3.71
N VAL A 31 0.34 3.21 2.42
CA VAL A 31 0.81 2.15 1.51
C VAL A 31 2.26 2.40 1.18
N THR A 32 3.13 1.43 1.46
CA THR A 32 4.58 1.54 1.25
C THR A 32 5.05 0.53 0.21
N THR A 33 6.10 0.88 -0.54
CA THR A 33 6.78 -0.01 -1.48
C THR A 33 8.18 0.51 -1.82
N GLY A 34 9.01 -0.30 -2.48
CA GLY A 34 10.31 0.09 -3.00
C GLY A 34 10.30 0.16 -4.52
N LEU A 35 10.91 1.22 -5.10
CA LEU A 35 11.02 1.37 -6.55
C LEU A 35 11.77 0.18 -7.20
N HIS A 36 12.77 -0.34 -6.50
CA HIS A 36 13.63 -1.42 -6.97
C HIS A 36 13.23 -2.79 -6.41
N ASP A 37 11.99 -2.95 -5.96
CA ASP A 37 11.50 -4.26 -5.51
C ASP A 37 11.37 -5.22 -6.69
N SER A 38 12.35 -6.13 -6.80
CA SER A 38 12.40 -7.16 -7.84
C SER A 38 11.48 -8.35 -7.57
N GLN A 39 10.88 -8.45 -6.37
CA GLN A 39 9.97 -9.53 -5.99
C GLN A 39 8.52 -9.11 -6.22
N VAL A 40 8.15 -7.91 -5.77
CA VAL A 40 6.80 -7.33 -5.92
C VAL A 40 6.92 -5.90 -6.41
N GLN A 41 6.55 -5.66 -7.66
CA GLN A 41 6.86 -4.41 -8.33
C GLN A 41 6.01 -3.25 -7.80
N TYR A 42 6.62 -2.06 -7.67
CA TYR A 42 5.99 -0.85 -7.14
C TYR A 42 4.69 -0.44 -7.85
N PHE A 43 4.49 -0.84 -9.11
CA PHE A 43 3.29 -0.51 -9.86
C PHE A 43 2.03 -1.22 -9.30
N GLU A 44 2.19 -2.34 -8.59
CA GLU A 44 1.08 -3.05 -7.95
C GLU A 44 0.40 -2.19 -6.85
N PRO A 45 1.11 -1.66 -5.84
CA PRO A 45 0.51 -0.73 -4.89
C PRO A 45 0.17 0.62 -5.52
N ALA A 46 0.95 1.11 -6.51
CA ALA A 46 0.67 2.40 -7.14
C ALA A 46 -0.68 2.41 -7.89
N LYS A 47 -0.97 1.37 -8.70
CA LYS A 47 -2.26 1.25 -9.39
C LYS A 47 -3.42 1.07 -8.39
N TRP A 48 -3.19 0.34 -7.29
CA TRP A 48 -4.20 0.13 -6.25
C TRP A 48 -4.57 1.42 -5.54
N VAL A 49 -3.58 2.22 -5.11
CA VAL A 49 -3.84 3.52 -4.48
C VAL A 49 -4.51 4.50 -5.44
N ALA A 50 -4.11 4.52 -6.72
CA ALA A 50 -4.77 5.36 -7.71
C ALA A 50 -6.27 5.05 -7.81
N ARG A 51 -6.63 3.78 -7.91
CA ARG A 51 -8.05 3.35 -7.97
C ARG A 51 -8.80 3.59 -6.66
N LEU A 52 -8.15 3.43 -5.50
CA LEU A 52 -8.74 3.80 -4.21
C LEU A 52 -9.08 5.28 -4.11
N ARG A 53 -8.22 6.17 -4.64
CA ARG A 53 -8.46 7.62 -4.63
C ARG A 53 -9.69 8.00 -5.46
N GLU A 54 -9.98 7.27 -6.52
CA GLU A 54 -11.20 7.45 -7.33
C GLU A 54 -12.46 6.93 -6.64
N LEU A 55 -12.35 5.84 -5.88
CA LEU A 55 -13.51 5.11 -5.34
C LEU A 55 -13.85 5.45 -3.88
N LYS A 56 -12.92 5.99 -3.09
CA LYS A 56 -13.22 6.35 -1.70
C LYS A 56 -14.27 7.45 -1.63
N THR A 57 -15.25 7.27 -0.74
CA THR A 57 -16.39 8.20 -0.57
C THR A 57 -16.25 9.13 0.64
N ASN A 58 -15.09 9.10 1.31
CA ASN A 58 -14.79 9.89 2.50
C ASN A 58 -13.53 10.73 2.30
N ASP A 59 -13.12 11.46 3.35
CA ASP A 59 -11.90 12.28 3.38
C ASP A 59 -10.79 11.70 4.28
N ARG A 60 -10.82 10.38 4.54
CA ARG A 60 -9.78 9.71 5.34
C ARG A 60 -8.42 9.72 4.61
N LEU A 61 -7.35 9.67 5.40
CA LEU A 61 -5.97 9.72 4.93
C LEU A 61 -5.67 8.53 4.00
N LEU A 62 -5.05 8.81 2.85
CA LEU A 62 -4.62 7.80 1.88
C LEU A 62 -3.28 8.19 1.27
N PHE A 63 -2.20 7.68 1.86
CA PHE A 63 -0.84 7.94 1.44
C PHE A 63 -0.28 6.76 0.64
N LEU A 64 0.52 7.10 -0.38
CA LEU A 64 1.41 6.18 -1.07
C LEU A 64 2.82 6.71 -0.90
N ASP A 65 3.68 5.86 -0.36
CA ASP A 65 5.10 6.15 -0.19
C ASP A 65 5.92 5.11 -0.96
N ILE A 66 6.67 5.60 -1.93
CA ILE A 66 7.56 4.77 -2.73
C ILE A 66 8.97 5.15 -2.32
N ASN A 67 9.66 4.25 -1.64
CA ASN A 67 11.07 4.43 -1.35
C ASN A 67 11.85 4.27 -2.66
N MET A 68 12.41 5.38 -3.14
CA MET A 68 13.03 5.46 -4.46
C MET A 68 14.36 4.72 -4.56
N ASP A 69 14.96 4.35 -3.42
CA ASP A 69 16.28 3.70 -3.34
C ASP A 69 16.19 2.23 -2.89
N ALA A 70 15.05 1.80 -2.36
CA ALA A 70 14.88 0.48 -1.74
C ALA A 70 14.30 -0.59 -2.68
N GLY A 71 14.65 -1.84 -2.40
CA GLY A 71 14.01 -3.04 -2.95
C GLY A 71 13.07 -3.72 -1.95
N HIS A 72 12.86 -5.04 -2.11
CA HIS A 72 11.86 -5.78 -1.32
C HIS A 72 12.02 -5.70 0.19
N GLY A 73 13.27 -5.73 0.68
CA GLY A 73 13.57 -5.68 2.11
C GLY A 73 13.48 -4.28 2.73
N GLY A 74 13.06 -3.27 1.97
CA GLY A 74 13.13 -1.88 2.39
C GLY A 74 14.56 -1.35 2.42
N SER A 75 14.78 -0.25 3.15
CA SER A 75 16.10 0.36 3.26
C SER A 75 17.07 -0.52 4.07
N SER A 76 18.23 -0.81 3.49
CA SER A 76 19.27 -1.66 4.11
C SER A 76 20.19 -0.93 5.11
N GLY A 77 20.19 0.41 5.10
CA GLY A 77 20.98 1.22 6.02
C GLY A 77 20.36 1.24 7.42
N ARG A 78 21.17 1.04 8.48
CA ARG A 78 20.71 1.02 9.89
C ARG A 78 19.80 2.20 10.24
N PHE A 79 20.17 3.42 9.83
CA PHE A 79 19.39 4.62 10.12
C PHE A 79 18.16 4.75 9.23
N GLU A 80 18.24 4.33 7.97
CA GLU A 80 17.10 4.40 7.04
C GLU A 80 15.99 3.43 7.45
N ALA A 81 16.33 2.22 7.90
CA ALA A 81 15.36 1.29 8.47
C ALA A 81 14.64 1.89 9.69
N LEU A 82 15.35 2.62 10.55
CA LEU A 82 14.73 3.32 11.69
C LEU A 82 13.82 4.47 11.26
N LYS A 83 14.14 5.18 10.17
CA LYS A 83 13.28 6.23 9.62
C LYS A 83 11.99 5.66 9.03
N GLU A 84 12.06 4.54 8.33
CA GLU A 84 10.87 3.85 7.82
C GLU A 84 9.95 3.42 8.97
N VAL A 85 10.51 2.81 10.03
CA VAL A 85 9.74 2.48 11.24
C VAL A 85 9.16 3.75 11.88
N ALA A 86 9.95 4.81 12.03
CA ALA A 86 9.45 6.07 12.61
C ALA A 86 8.29 6.66 11.81
N LYS A 87 8.32 6.57 10.47
CA LYS A 87 7.23 7.03 9.58
C LYS A 87 5.94 6.25 9.81
N GLU A 88 6.01 4.92 9.87
CA GLU A 88 4.86 4.06 10.15
C GLU A 88 4.24 4.37 11.53
N TYR A 89 5.08 4.48 12.56
CA TYR A 89 4.60 4.81 13.91
C TYR A 89 4.03 6.22 13.99
N THR A 90 4.61 7.19 13.26
CA THR A 90 4.07 8.56 13.19
C THR A 90 2.65 8.54 12.65
N PHE A 91 2.42 7.83 11.52
CA PHE A 91 1.08 7.68 10.97
C PHE A 91 0.09 7.08 11.98
N LEU A 92 0.47 5.99 12.67
CA LEU A 92 -0.40 5.35 13.65
C LEU A 92 -0.67 6.22 14.90
N LEU A 93 0.34 6.92 15.41
CA LEU A 93 0.22 7.77 16.59
C LEU A 93 -0.57 9.06 16.30
N ASP A 94 -0.42 9.61 15.11
CA ASP A 94 -1.18 10.78 14.64
C ASP A 94 -2.69 10.46 14.56
N LEU A 95 -3.04 9.28 14.03
CA LEU A 95 -4.43 8.80 14.01
C LEU A 95 -5.05 8.68 15.41
N GLU A 96 -4.24 8.34 16.41
CA GLU A 96 -4.63 8.28 17.82
C GLU A 96 -4.54 9.63 18.54
N ARG A 97 -4.21 10.73 17.82
CA ARG A 97 -4.01 12.09 18.35
C ARG A 97 -2.96 12.14 19.46
N LYS A 98 -2.00 11.22 19.44
CA LYS A 98 -0.90 11.15 20.42
C LYS A 98 0.24 12.09 20.06
N ILE A 99 0.30 12.50 18.79
CA ILE A 99 1.17 13.55 18.27
C ILE A 99 0.24 14.46 17.46
N GLY A 100 0.20 15.76 17.78
CA GLY A 100 -0.65 16.71 17.08
C GLY A 100 0.04 17.21 15.84
N MET A 101 -0.22 16.58 14.68
CA MET A 101 0.08 17.16 13.37
C MET A 101 -1.14 17.84 12.76
#